data_AF-K1ERP3-F1
#
_entry.id   AF-K1ERP3-F1
#
_cell.length_a   1.000
_cell.length_b   1.000
_cell.length_c   1.000
_cell.angle_alpha   90.00
_cell.angle_beta   90.00
_cell.angle_gamma   90.00
#
_symmetry.space_group_name_H-M   'P 1'
#
loop_
_entity.id
_entity.type
_entity.pdbx_description
1 polymer ?
#
loop_
_entity_poly.entity_id
_entity_poly.type
_entity_poly.pdbx_seq_one_letter_code
_entity_poly.pdbx_strand_id
1 'polypeptide(L)'
;MRRALVAVTTVAALAVGYGVADAYDRVPGVLTIDEAASEQPPEPVEPTPVLPPADESAPLPTAAGLRDAIADDVGSSALGPRVGIVVRDAVTGDPVWTKGADRPPDPGLHRQAAHRGRRRRAHRSEPDDEDDRRRRRGRPRARRRRRHDARPRRR
;
A
#
# COMPACT_ATOMS: atom_id res chain seq x y z
N MET A 1 -48.61 -17.70 -25.49
CA MET A 1 -48.79 -16.30 -25.07
C MET A 1 -48.87 -16.11 -23.56
N ARG A 2 -49.77 -16.80 -22.82
CA ARG A 2 -49.89 -16.63 -21.35
C ARG A 2 -48.58 -16.83 -20.57
N ARG A 3 -47.79 -17.86 -20.90
CA ARG A 3 -46.48 -18.11 -20.26
C ARG A 3 -45.46 -17.00 -20.54
N ALA A 4 -45.47 -16.44 -21.74
CA ALA A 4 -44.62 -15.31 -22.11
C ALA A 4 -45.05 -14.04 -21.35
N LEU A 5 -46.36 -13.81 -21.21
CA LEU A 5 -46.89 -12.70 -20.44
C LEU A 5 -46.49 -12.80 -18.97
N VAL A 6 -46.62 -13.97 -18.35
CA VAL A 6 -46.17 -14.22 -16.97
C VAL A 6 -44.66 -14.04 -16.81
N ALA A 7 -43.86 -14.53 -17.76
CA ALA A 7 -42.41 -14.34 -17.71
C ALA A 7 -42.02 -12.85 -17.80
N VAL A 8 -42.62 -12.12 -18.73
CA VAL A 8 -42.36 -10.68 -18.92
C VAL A 8 -42.78 -9.88 -17.68
N THR A 9 -43.96 -10.14 -17.11
CA THR A 9 -44.40 -9.43 -15.91
C THR A 9 -43.54 -9.75 -14.69
N THR A 10 -43.07 -11.00 -14.57
CA THR A 10 -42.17 -11.40 -13.48
C THR A 10 -40.82 -10.70 -13.60
N VAL A 11 -40.22 -10.69 -14.80
CA VAL A 11 -38.95 -10.00 -15.04
C VAL A 11 -39.09 -8.50 -14.81
N ALA A 12 -40.19 -7.89 -15.26
CA ALA A 12 -40.47 -6.48 -15.00
C ALA A 12 -40.58 -6.18 -13.50
N ALA A 13 -41.30 -7.02 -12.74
CA ALA A 13 -41.42 -6.86 -11.29
C ALA A 13 -40.07 -6.99 -10.57
N LEU A 14 -39.22 -7.94 -10.99
CA LEU A 14 -37.88 -8.11 -10.43
C LEU A 14 -36.97 -6.92 -10.77
N ALA A 15 -37.01 -6.41 -11.99
CA ALA A 15 -36.22 -5.24 -12.40
C ALA A 15 -36.62 -3.97 -11.63
N VAL A 16 -37.93 -3.75 -11.46
CA VAL A 16 -38.45 -2.63 -10.66
C VAL A 16 -38.08 -2.79 -9.18
N GLY A 17 -38.25 -3.99 -8.62
CA GLY A 17 -37.88 -4.27 -7.24
C GLY A 17 -36.38 -4.08 -6.97
N TYR A 18 -35.53 -4.52 -7.91
CA TYR A 18 -34.10 -4.31 -7.85
C TYR A 18 -33.75 -2.81 -7.91
N GLY A 19 -34.34 -2.06 -8.85
CA GLY A 19 -34.08 -0.62 -8.97
C GLY A 19 -34.48 0.18 -7.73
N VAL A 20 -35.59 -0.17 -7.08
CA VAL A 20 -35.98 0.43 -5.80
C VAL A 20 -34.99 0.06 -4.69
N ALA A 21 -34.59 -1.22 -4.59
CA ALA A 21 -33.65 -1.65 -3.56
C ALA A 21 -32.25 -1.02 -3.72
N ASP A 22 -31.79 -0.83 -4.96
CA ASP A 22 -30.56 -0.11 -5.32
C ASP A 22 -30.67 1.37 -4.90
N ALA A 23 -31.77 2.05 -5.25
CA ALA A 23 -32.00 3.45 -4.87
C ALA A 23 -32.05 3.70 -3.35
N TYR A 24 -32.43 2.70 -2.56
CA TYR A 24 -32.47 2.76 -1.10
C TYR A 24 -31.26 2.09 -0.42
N ASP A 25 -30.20 1.80 -1.15
CA ASP A 25 -28.93 1.24 -0.65
C ASP A 25 -29.12 -0.05 0.18
N ARG A 26 -30.08 -0.88 -0.24
CA ARG A 26 -30.35 -2.19 0.40
C ARG A 26 -29.65 -3.34 -0.30
N VAL A 27 -29.21 -3.13 -1.53
CA VAL A 27 -28.44 -4.08 -2.34
C VAL A 27 -27.31 -3.34 -3.05
N PRO A 28 -26.18 -4.00 -3.35
CA PRO A 28 -25.11 -3.39 -4.13
C PRO A 28 -25.63 -3.01 -5.52
N GLY A 29 -25.63 -1.73 -5.85
CA GLY A 29 -26.21 -1.26 -7.10
C GLY A 29 -25.25 -1.11 -8.25
N VAL A 30 -25.83 -1.13 -9.45
CA VAL A 30 -25.18 -0.67 -10.69
C VAL A 30 -25.48 0.83 -10.89
N LEU A 31 -26.53 1.34 -10.22
CA LEU A 31 -26.94 2.75 -10.25
C LEU A 31 -26.55 3.51 -8.98
N THR A 32 -26.08 2.84 -7.93
CA THR A 32 -25.46 3.51 -6.78
C THR A 32 -24.17 4.18 -7.27
N ILE A 33 -24.27 5.48 -7.55
CA ILE A 33 -23.10 6.34 -7.73
C ILE A 33 -22.67 6.68 -6.30
N ASP A 34 -21.63 6.01 -5.81
CA ASP A 34 -20.94 6.46 -4.60
C ASP A 34 -20.71 7.97 -4.73
N GLU A 35 -21.13 8.74 -3.74
CA GLU A 35 -20.80 10.16 -3.71
C GLU A 35 -19.29 10.26 -3.78
N ALA A 36 -18.78 10.93 -4.83
CA ALA A 36 -17.36 11.09 -5.03
C ALA A 36 -16.79 11.64 -3.72
N ALA A 37 -15.93 10.83 -3.07
CA ALA A 37 -15.28 11.24 -1.84
C ALA A 37 -14.73 12.64 -2.09
N SER A 38 -15.17 13.62 -1.30
CA SER A 38 -14.67 14.98 -1.41
C SER A 38 -13.16 14.91 -1.23
N GLU A 39 -12.44 15.01 -2.34
CA GLU A 39 -11.00 15.02 -2.36
C GLU A 39 -10.61 16.41 -1.88
N GLN A 40 -10.47 16.56 -0.55
CA GLN A 40 -9.89 17.76 0.01
C GLN A 40 -8.50 17.91 -0.62
N PRO A 41 -8.22 19.05 -1.27
CA PRO A 41 -6.86 19.33 -1.73
C PRO A 41 -5.93 19.15 -0.54
N PRO A 42 -4.78 18.46 -0.71
CA PRO A 42 -3.82 18.35 0.38
C PRO A 42 -3.48 19.77 0.84
N GLU A 43 -3.48 19.98 2.16
CA GLU A 43 -3.03 21.25 2.70
C GLU A 43 -1.60 21.53 2.20
N PRO A 44 -1.31 22.75 1.71
CA PRO A 44 0.04 23.10 1.31
C PRO A 44 0.99 22.94 2.51
N VAL A 45 1.89 21.96 2.44
CA VAL A 45 2.97 21.83 3.41
C VAL A 45 4.12 22.69 2.92
N GLU A 46 4.45 23.76 3.64
CA GLU A 46 5.69 24.48 3.37
C GLU A 46 6.88 23.58 3.71
N PRO A 47 7.77 23.29 2.74
CA PRO A 47 8.93 22.47 3.01
C PRO A 47 9.85 23.20 4.00
N THR A 48 10.22 22.53 5.09
CA THR A 48 11.26 23.06 5.98
C THR A 48 12.60 23.05 5.24
N PRO A 49 13.28 24.20 5.06
CA PRO A 49 14.56 24.23 4.38
C PRO A 49 15.59 23.48 5.21
N VAL A 50 16.22 22.47 4.60
CA VAL A 50 17.29 21.67 5.24
C VAL A 50 18.69 22.18 4.87
N LEU A 51 18.76 23.13 3.94
CA LEU A 51 19.98 23.80 3.49
C LEU A 51 19.81 25.32 3.62
N PRO A 52 20.88 26.06 3.95
CA PRO A 52 20.84 27.51 3.87
C PRO A 52 20.59 27.96 2.41
N PRO A 53 19.96 29.13 2.20
CA PRO A 53 19.81 29.70 0.87
C PRO A 53 21.18 29.93 0.23
N ALA A 54 21.23 29.82 -1.09
CA ALA A 54 22.44 30.14 -1.85
C ALA A 54 22.75 31.65 -1.74
N ASP A 55 24.04 31.99 -1.80
CA ASP A 55 24.49 33.38 -1.84
C ASP A 55 24.01 34.05 -3.14
N GLU A 56 23.56 35.31 -3.06
CA GLU A 56 23.11 36.07 -4.25
C GLU A 56 24.23 36.32 -5.26
N SER A 57 25.48 36.27 -4.81
CA SER A 57 26.67 36.36 -5.66
C SER A 57 27.12 35.02 -6.24
N ALA A 58 26.45 33.92 -5.88
CA ALA A 58 26.79 32.61 -6.41
C ALA A 58 26.49 32.54 -7.92
N PRO A 59 27.33 31.86 -8.72
CA PRO A 59 27.04 31.64 -10.13
C PRO A 59 25.69 30.92 -10.31
N LEU A 60 24.90 31.38 -11.28
CA LEU A 60 23.65 30.71 -11.63
C LEU A 60 23.93 29.26 -12.08
N PRO A 61 23.13 28.28 -11.64
CA PRO A 61 23.26 26.91 -12.09
C PRO A 61 23.10 26.82 -13.61
N THR A 62 24.02 26.12 -14.28
CA THR A 62 23.90 25.84 -15.71
C THR A 62 23.28 24.46 -15.93
N ALA A 63 22.57 24.29 -17.04
CA ALA A 63 22.01 23.00 -17.41
C ALA A 63 23.10 21.90 -17.60
N ALA A 64 24.31 22.27 -18.02
CA ALA A 64 25.43 21.33 -18.13
C ALA A 64 25.91 20.88 -16.75
N GLY A 65 26.22 21.83 -15.87
CA GLY A 65 26.67 21.52 -14.51
C GLY A 65 25.65 20.72 -13.71
N LEU A 66 24.36 21.00 -13.89
CA LEU A 66 23.30 20.24 -13.22
C LEU A 66 23.20 18.81 -13.75
N ARG A 67 23.31 18.58 -15.06
CA ARG A 67 23.35 17.23 -15.65
C ARG A 67 24.51 16.42 -15.08
N ASP A 68 25.68 17.02 -15.01
CA ASP A 68 26.90 16.36 -14.55
C ASP A 68 26.80 16.03 -13.05
N ALA A 69 26.31 16.97 -12.23
CA ALA A 69 26.20 16.80 -10.79
C ALA A 69 25.25 15.67 -10.36
N ILE A 70 24.19 15.42 -11.12
CA ILE A 70 23.16 14.40 -10.78
C ILE A 70 23.30 13.11 -11.59
N ALA A 71 24.29 13.02 -12.49
CA ALA A 71 24.40 11.91 -13.45
C ALA A 71 24.44 10.55 -12.75
N ASP A 72 25.21 10.44 -11.66
CA ASP A 72 25.38 9.20 -10.90
C ASP A 72 24.08 8.80 -10.19
N ASP A 73 23.41 9.76 -9.55
CA ASP A 73 22.13 9.51 -8.85
C ASP A 73 21.07 9.03 -9.83
N VAL A 74 20.96 9.69 -10.97
CA VAL A 74 19.96 9.38 -11.99
C VAL A 74 20.28 8.10 -12.76
N GLY A 75 21.56 7.72 -12.82
CA GLY A 75 22.02 6.44 -13.37
C GLY A 75 21.85 5.26 -12.42
N SER A 76 21.48 5.51 -11.16
CA SER A 76 21.33 4.46 -10.16
C SER A 76 20.27 3.44 -10.55
N SER A 77 20.66 2.17 -10.58
CA SER A 77 19.74 1.04 -10.84
C SER A 77 18.57 0.98 -9.85
N ALA A 78 18.70 1.58 -8.66
CA ALA A 78 17.65 1.65 -7.65
C ALA A 78 16.44 2.48 -8.11
N LEU A 79 16.64 3.46 -8.99
CA LEU A 79 15.56 4.29 -9.55
C LEU A 79 14.77 3.57 -10.66
N GLY A 80 15.26 2.42 -11.12
CA GLY A 80 14.65 1.67 -12.19
C GLY A 80 14.80 2.34 -13.57
N PRO A 81 14.17 1.76 -14.61
CA PRO A 81 14.43 2.14 -16.00
C PRO A 81 13.75 3.46 -16.44
N ARG A 82 12.93 4.08 -15.58
CA ARG A 82 12.11 5.25 -15.94
C ARG A 82 12.20 6.31 -14.85
N VAL A 83 12.90 7.40 -15.14
CA VAL A 83 13.08 8.53 -14.22
C VAL A 83 12.71 9.83 -14.92
N GLY A 84 11.82 10.60 -14.32
CA GLY A 84 11.44 11.95 -14.74
C GLY A 84 12.00 12.97 -13.75
N ILE A 85 12.63 14.03 -14.26
CA ILE A 85 13.25 15.08 -13.45
C ILE A 85 12.91 16.43 -14.04
N VAL A 86 12.53 17.36 -13.17
CA VAL A 86 12.26 18.75 -13.50
C VAL A 86 12.93 19.60 -12.44
N VAL A 87 13.86 20.46 -12.87
CA VAL A 87 14.50 21.46 -12.02
C VAL A 87 14.08 22.83 -12.51
N ARG A 88 13.55 23.64 -11.60
CA ARG A 88 13.00 24.96 -11.89
C ARG A 88 13.69 26.01 -11.03
N ASP A 89 13.76 27.21 -11.55
CA ASP A 89 14.03 28.40 -10.76
C ASP A 89 12.88 28.60 -9.76
N ALA A 90 13.21 28.77 -8.48
CA ALA A 90 12.20 28.89 -7.43
C ALA A 90 11.49 30.26 -7.42
N VAL A 91 12.10 31.28 -8.01
CA VAL A 91 11.58 32.65 -8.08
C VAL A 91 10.68 32.82 -9.31
N THR A 92 11.14 32.38 -10.48
CA THR A 92 10.37 32.54 -11.73
C THR A 92 9.49 31.34 -12.07
N GLY A 93 9.83 30.15 -11.56
CA GLY A 93 9.16 28.90 -11.90
C GLY A 93 9.62 28.31 -13.25
N ASP A 94 10.55 28.96 -13.95
CA ASP A 94 11.03 28.52 -15.26
C ASP A 94 11.89 27.26 -15.14
N PRO A 95 11.79 26.32 -16.10
CA PRO A 95 12.63 25.13 -16.09
C PRO A 95 14.08 25.49 -16.41
N VAL A 96 14.98 25.19 -15.47
CA VAL A 96 16.44 25.24 -15.68
C VAL A 96 16.89 23.99 -16.43
N TRP A 97 16.30 22.83 -16.12
CA TRP A 97 16.60 21.56 -16.78
C TRP A 97 15.48 20.53 -16.61
N THR A 98 15.28 19.69 -17.63
CA THR A 98 14.31 18.60 -17.61
C THR A 98 14.87 17.32 -18.24
N LYS A 99 14.38 16.17 -17.75
CA LYS A 99 14.60 14.84 -18.33
C LYS A 99 13.32 14.02 -18.19
N GLY A 100 12.82 13.47 -19.30
CA GLY A 100 11.63 12.61 -19.28
C GLY A 100 10.33 13.31 -18.85
N ALA A 101 10.28 14.65 -18.89
CA ALA A 101 9.15 15.43 -18.39
C ALA A 101 7.86 15.28 -19.21
N ASP A 102 7.97 14.90 -20.48
CA ASP A 102 6.82 14.77 -21.39
C ASP A 102 6.04 13.45 -21.21
N ARG A 103 6.45 12.60 -20.26
CA ARG A 103 5.83 11.30 -20.03
C ARG A 103 5.19 11.28 -18.64
N PRO A 104 3.86 11.16 -18.54
CA PRO A 104 3.19 11.04 -17.25
C PRO A 104 3.76 9.87 -16.44
N PRO A 105 4.06 10.04 -15.13
CA PRO A 105 4.34 8.90 -14.26
C PRO A 105 3.13 7.97 -14.23
N ASP A 106 3.36 6.67 -14.03
CA ASP A 106 2.30 5.67 -13.98
C ASP A 106 1.31 6.02 -12.85
N PRO A 107 0.01 6.29 -13.15
CA PRO A 107 -0.97 6.70 -12.15
C PRO A 107 -1.21 5.65 -11.06
N GLY A 108 -0.75 4.40 -11.23
CA GLY A 108 -0.85 3.36 -10.20
C GLY A 108 -0.05 3.62 -8.91
N LEU A 109 0.97 4.48 -8.95
CA LEU A 109 1.89 4.66 -7.81
C LEU A 109 1.31 5.53 -6.68
N HIS A 110 0.44 6.50 -6.98
CA HIS A 110 -0.15 7.39 -5.98
C HIS A 110 -1.29 6.73 -5.18
N ARG A 111 -1.91 5.66 -5.71
CA ARG A 111 -3.11 5.04 -5.12
C ARG A 111 -2.82 4.06 -3.96
N GLN A 112 -1.58 3.60 -3.78
CA GLN A 112 -1.26 2.53 -2.82
C GLN A 112 -0.88 2.99 -1.41
N ALA A 113 -0.51 4.26 -1.20
CA ALA A 113 -0.09 4.75 0.12
C ALA A 113 -1.25 4.83 1.13
N ALA A 114 -2.50 4.97 0.68
CA ALA A 114 -3.67 5.14 1.55
C ALA A 114 -4.17 3.85 2.23
N HIS A 115 -3.81 2.65 1.73
CA HIS A 115 -4.41 1.40 2.23
C HIS A 115 -3.60 0.62 3.27
N ARG A 116 -2.32 0.93 3.49
CA ARG A 116 -1.48 0.15 4.43
C ARG A 116 -1.50 0.62 5.88
N GLY A 117 -2.13 1.76 6.20
CA GLY A 117 -2.15 2.33 7.56
C GLY A 117 -3.16 1.73 8.56
N ARG A 118 -4.19 1.00 8.12
CA ARG A 118 -5.36 0.66 8.97
C ARG A 118 -5.44 -0.80 9.47
N ARG A 119 -4.33 -1.53 9.59
CA ARG A 119 -4.36 -2.91 10.14
C ARG A 119 -3.34 -3.22 11.24
N ARG A 120 -2.84 -2.22 11.96
CA ARG A 120 -1.97 -2.43 13.14
C ARG A 120 -2.36 -1.56 14.33
N ARG A 121 -3.62 -1.65 14.79
CA ARG A 121 -4.04 -1.21 16.14
C ARG A 121 -5.47 -1.70 16.40
N ALA A 122 -5.59 -3.00 16.67
CA ALA A 122 -6.74 -3.53 17.41
C ALA A 122 -6.27 -4.78 18.15
N HIS A 123 -6.29 -4.69 19.48
CA HIS A 123 -6.31 -5.78 20.44
C HIS A 123 -5.16 -6.80 20.41
N ARG A 124 -4.06 -6.40 21.06
CA ARG A 124 -3.29 -7.31 21.91
C ARG A 124 -4.17 -7.65 23.12
N SER A 125 -5.03 -8.65 22.97
CA SER A 125 -5.62 -9.33 24.13
C SER A 125 -4.52 -10.20 24.72
N GLU A 126 -4.20 -9.97 25.98
CA GLU A 126 -3.38 -10.85 26.79
C GLU A 126 -3.93 -12.29 26.73
N PRO A 127 -3.10 -13.32 26.49
CA PRO A 127 -3.53 -14.68 26.68
C PRO A 127 -3.58 -14.97 28.18
N ASP A 128 -4.78 -15.29 28.67
CA ASP A 128 -5.05 -15.77 30.02
C ASP A 128 -4.11 -16.93 30.40
N ASP A 129 -3.36 -16.71 31.48
CA ASP A 129 -2.32 -17.57 32.06
C ASP A 129 -2.88 -18.81 32.81
N GLU A 130 -4.10 -19.26 32.50
CA GLU A 130 -4.81 -20.25 33.33
C GLU A 130 -4.72 -21.70 32.81
N ASP A 131 -4.37 -21.92 31.53
CA ASP A 131 -4.44 -23.26 30.93
C ASP A 131 -3.12 -24.09 31.07
N ASP A 132 -1.99 -23.45 31.45
CA ASP A 132 -0.70 -24.16 31.58
C ASP A 132 -0.52 -24.89 32.92
N ARG A 133 -1.40 -24.63 33.91
CA ARG A 133 -1.36 -25.34 35.21
C ARG A 133 -1.97 -26.75 35.14
N ARG A 134 -2.84 -27.04 34.16
CA ARG A 134 -3.49 -28.37 34.04
C ARG A 134 -2.62 -29.40 33.34
N ARG A 135 -1.66 -28.98 32.49
CA ARG A 135 -0.80 -29.92 31.73
C ARG A 135 0.36 -30.53 32.53
N ARG A 136 0.67 -30.00 33.73
CA ARG A 136 1.78 -30.49 34.56
C ARG A 136 1.43 -31.62 35.54
N ARG A 137 0.16 -32.02 35.65
CA ARG A 137 -0.29 -33.15 36.50
C ARG A 137 -0.64 -34.38 35.66
N GLY A 138 0.37 -35.07 35.13
CA GLY A 138 0.07 -36.34 34.44
C GLY A 138 1.18 -36.87 33.56
N ARG A 139 2.36 -37.15 34.12
CA ARG A 139 3.29 -38.08 33.47
C ARG A 139 3.63 -39.21 34.44
N PRO A 140 3.13 -40.44 34.21
CA PRO A 140 3.57 -41.59 34.98
C PRO A 140 5.04 -41.89 34.66
N ARG A 141 5.83 -42.04 35.72
CA ARG A 141 7.25 -42.40 35.67
C ARG A 141 7.38 -43.83 35.12
N ALA A 142 7.78 -43.94 33.85
CA ALA A 142 8.15 -45.22 33.26
C ALA A 142 9.51 -45.66 33.81
N ARG A 143 9.52 -46.92 34.26
CA ARG A 143 10.54 -47.58 35.06
C ARG A 143 11.88 -47.74 34.32
N ARG A 144 12.94 -47.52 35.09
CA ARG A 144 14.25 -48.21 35.00
C ARG A 144 14.10 -49.64 34.46
N ARG A 145 14.86 -49.99 33.41
CA ARG A 145 15.48 -51.32 33.30
C ARG A 145 16.95 -51.18 32.90
N ARG A 146 17.79 -51.56 33.85
CA ARG A 146 19.19 -51.94 33.67
C ARG A 146 19.25 -53.21 32.82
N ARG A 147 20.17 -53.26 31.84
CA ARG A 147 20.93 -54.44 31.38
C ARG A 147 22.24 -53.87 30.82
N HIS A 148 23.37 -53.96 31.51
CA HIS A 148 24.27 -55.10 31.66
C HIS A 148 24.64 -55.79 30.34
N ASP A 149 25.96 -55.82 30.11
CA ASP A 149 26.76 -56.76 29.30
C ASP A 149 26.84 -56.45 27.78
N ALA A 150 27.97 -56.59 27.08
CA ALA A 150 29.35 -56.95 27.39
C ALA A 150 30.27 -56.48 26.25
N ARG A 151 31.56 -56.24 26.55
CA ARG A 151 32.68 -56.29 25.57
C ARG A 151 32.90 -57.74 25.12
N PRO A 152 33.42 -57.99 23.90
CA PRO A 152 34.89 -58.13 23.68
C PRO A 152 35.37 -57.53 22.34
N ARG A 153 36.50 -56.81 22.26
CA ARG A 153 37.89 -57.28 21.97
C ARG A 153 38.08 -58.09 20.67
N ARG A 154 38.78 -57.50 19.69
CA ARG A 154 40.09 -57.89 19.08
C ARG A 154 40.20 -57.25 17.68
N ARG A 155 41.18 -56.36 17.50
CA ARG A 155 42.48 -56.55 16.80
C ARG A 155 42.33 -56.46 15.29
#